data_AF-A0A8C9PSX9-F1
#
_entry.id   AF-A0A8C9PSX9-F1
#
_cell.length_a   1.000
_cell.length_b   1.000
_cell.length_c   1.000
_cell.angle_alpha   90.00
_cell.angle_beta   90.00
_cell.angle_gamma   90.00
#
_symmetry.space_group_name_H-M   'P 1'
#
loop_
_entity.id
_entity.type
_entity.pdbx_description
1 polymer ?
#
loop_
_entity_poly.entity_id
_entity_poly.type
_entity_poly.pdbx_seq_one_letter_code
_entity_poly.pdbx_strand_id
1 'polypeptide(L)'
;MTLQELVQQAASLYLDKIAVCFDECNNQPPVYYTYKTVINAASELSDFLLLHCDFEGIREIGLYCQPGINLPSWILGILQVPAAYAPIDPDSPPSLSTHFMKKCNLKYILVEKKQINVSLCV
;
A
#
# COMPACT_ATOMS: atom_id res chain seq x y z
N MET A 1 -6.13 20.47 -0.47
CA MET A 1 -6.54 19.27 0.28
C MET A 1 -6.28 18.05 -0.57
N THR A 2 -5.47 17.13 -0.08
CA THR A 2 -5.10 15.87 -0.75
C THR A 2 -6.05 14.73 -0.34
N LEU A 3 -5.94 13.57 -1.01
CA LEU A 3 -6.79 12.41 -0.71
C LEU A 3 -6.57 11.88 0.72
N GLN A 4 -5.32 11.76 1.15
CA GLN A 4 -4.99 11.29 2.49
C GLN A 4 -5.49 12.25 3.59
N GLU A 5 -5.45 13.57 3.35
CA GLU A 5 -5.99 14.58 4.28
C GLU A 5 -7.50 14.45 4.42
N LEU A 6 -8.23 14.23 3.31
CA LEU A 6 -9.66 13.95 3.33
C LEU A 6 -10.01 12.71 4.16
N VAL A 7 -9.23 11.64 4.02
CA VAL A 7 -9.42 10.40 4.78
C VAL A 7 -9.10 10.60 6.26
N GLN A 8 -8.03 11.31 6.60
CA GLN A 8 -7.69 11.66 7.98
C GLN A 8 -8.79 12.52 8.63
N GLN A 9 -9.35 13.49 7.90
CA GLN A 9 -10.46 14.31 8.38
C GLN A 9 -11.69 13.45 8.65
N ALA A 10 -12.06 12.54 7.74
CA ALA A 10 -13.16 11.60 7.97
C ALA A 10 -12.89 10.68 9.18
N ALA A 11 -11.67 10.16 9.31
CA ALA A 11 -11.28 9.30 10.42
C ALA A 11 -11.38 10.00 11.78
N SER A 12 -11.07 11.30 11.85
CA SER A 12 -11.18 12.10 13.08
C SER A 12 -12.62 12.16 13.63
N LEU A 13 -13.62 12.02 12.74
CA LEU A 13 -15.04 12.05 13.09
C LEU A 13 -15.62 10.65 13.35
N TYR A 14 -15.02 9.62 12.76
CA TYR A 14 -15.62 8.29 12.64
C TYR A 14 -14.66 7.14 12.98
N LEU A 15 -13.79 7.33 13.98
CA LEU A 15 -12.71 6.39 14.35
C LEU A 15 -13.13 4.92 14.43
N ASP A 16 -14.26 4.64 15.08
CA ASP A 16 -14.73 3.27 15.34
C ASP A 16 -15.68 2.73 14.24
N LYS A 17 -15.95 3.52 13.18
CA LYS A 17 -16.72 3.05 12.03
C LYS A 17 -15.86 2.16 11.14
N ILE A 18 -16.48 1.14 10.57
CA ILE A 18 -15.86 0.27 9.57
C ILE A 18 -15.50 1.11 8.35
N ALA A 19 -14.23 1.05 7.95
CA ALA A 19 -13.70 1.70 6.75
C ALA A 19 -13.44 0.70 5.63
N VAL A 20 -13.04 -0.53 5.98
CA VAL A 20 -12.71 -1.59 5.03
C VAL A 20 -13.37 -2.88 5.48
N CYS A 21 -13.97 -3.58 4.53
CA CYS A 21 -14.43 -4.96 4.63
C CYS A 21 -13.73 -5.73 3.52
N PHE A 22 -13.15 -6.88 3.85
CA PHE A 22 -12.52 -7.76 2.86
C PHE A 22 -12.98 -9.20 3.08
N ASP A 23 -13.54 -9.79 2.02
CA ASP A 23 -13.96 -11.18 1.96
C ASP A 23 -13.04 -11.92 0.98
N GLU A 24 -12.35 -12.95 1.47
CA GLU A 24 -11.45 -13.78 0.65
C GLU A 24 -12.21 -14.81 -0.21
N CYS A 25 -13.54 -14.88 -0.11
CA CYS A 25 -14.39 -15.81 -0.83
C CYS A 25 -13.98 -17.29 -0.65
N ASN A 26 -13.36 -17.62 0.48
CA ASN A 26 -12.82 -18.95 0.80
C ASN A 26 -13.58 -19.63 1.96
N ASN A 27 -14.84 -19.27 2.15
CA ASN A 27 -15.73 -19.71 3.25
C ASN A 27 -15.28 -19.27 4.66
N GLN A 28 -14.26 -18.43 4.78
CA GLN A 28 -13.96 -17.74 6.04
C GLN A 28 -14.84 -16.50 6.21
N PRO A 29 -15.12 -16.06 7.45
CA PRO A 29 -15.82 -14.81 7.67
C PRO A 29 -15.00 -13.61 7.14
N PRO A 30 -15.66 -12.54 6.65
CA PRO A 30 -14.95 -11.35 6.21
C PRO A 30 -14.19 -10.70 7.35
N VAL A 31 -13.09 -10.04 7.02
CA VAL A 31 -12.28 -9.25 7.95
C VAL A 31 -12.62 -7.78 7.79
N TYR A 32 -12.58 -7.02 8.89
CA TYR A 32 -12.96 -5.61 8.92
C TYR A 32 -11.91 -4.76 9.59
N TYR A 33 -11.61 -3.60 9.01
CA TYR A 33 -10.84 -2.53 9.66
C TYR A 33 -11.72 -1.30 9.89
N THR A 34 -11.59 -0.71 11.07
CA THR A 34 -12.15 0.61 11.36
C THR A 34 -11.28 1.71 10.77
N TYR A 35 -11.80 2.93 10.69
CA TYR A 35 -11.00 4.10 10.32
C TYR A 35 -9.74 4.22 11.18
N LYS A 36 -9.85 4.01 12.50
CA LYS A 36 -8.71 4.00 13.42
C LYS A 36 -7.63 3.00 13.02
N THR A 37 -8.01 1.76 12.70
CA THR A 37 -7.03 0.74 12.28
C THR A 37 -6.35 1.10 10.96
N VAL A 38 -7.12 1.62 9.99
CA VAL A 38 -6.58 2.02 8.68
C VAL A 38 -5.57 3.16 8.84
N ILE A 39 -5.91 4.23 9.56
CA ILE A 39 -5.01 5.38 9.70
C ILE A 39 -3.76 5.04 10.51
N ASN A 40 -3.87 4.19 11.53
CA ASN A 40 -2.71 3.79 12.34
C ASN A 40 -1.73 2.99 11.50
N ALA A 41 -2.20 1.97 10.77
CA ALA A 41 -1.36 1.17 9.88
C ALA A 41 -0.75 2.01 8.75
N ALA A 42 -1.52 2.97 8.21
CA ALA A 42 -1.01 3.89 7.20
C ALA A 42 0.09 4.82 7.76
N SER A 43 -0.10 5.32 9.00
CA SER A 43 0.88 6.19 9.68
C SER A 43 2.17 5.43 9.97
N GLU A 44 2.07 4.21 10.51
CA GLU A 44 3.23 3.34 10.76
C GLU A 44 4.04 3.07 9.48
N LEU A 45 3.35 2.81 8.37
CA LEU A 45 4.02 2.66 7.08
C LEU A 45 4.69 3.97 6.63
N SER A 46 4.00 5.10 6.75
CA SER A 46 4.57 6.39 6.34
C SER A 46 5.82 6.76 7.13
N ASP A 47 5.82 6.51 8.45
CA ASP A 47 6.98 6.72 9.31
C ASP A 47 8.15 5.82 8.89
N PHE A 48 7.87 4.55 8.61
CA PHE A 48 8.87 3.62 8.08
C PHE A 48 9.47 4.12 6.75
N LEU A 49 8.63 4.58 5.82
CA LEU A 49 9.09 5.10 4.54
C LEU A 49 9.93 6.38 4.72
N LEU A 50 9.53 7.30 5.58
CA LEU A 50 10.29 8.52 5.88
C LEU A 50 11.66 8.23 6.48
N LEU A 51 11.79 7.17 7.27
CA LEU A 51 13.04 6.77 7.90
C LEU A 51 14.01 6.04 6.96
N HIS A 52 13.48 5.31 5.97
CA HIS A 52 14.28 4.37 5.16
C HIS A 52 14.40 4.73 3.68
N CYS A 53 13.52 5.59 3.17
CA CYS A 53 13.54 6.03 1.78
C CYS A 53 14.13 7.43 1.66
N ASP A 54 15.01 7.60 0.68
CA ASP A 54 15.44 8.91 0.23
C ASP A 54 14.53 9.39 -0.90
N PHE A 55 13.74 10.41 -0.60
CA PHE A 55 12.75 10.99 -1.51
C PHE A 55 13.33 11.99 -2.52
N GLU A 56 14.64 12.28 -2.48
CA GLU A 56 15.26 13.08 -3.53
C GLU A 56 15.18 12.36 -4.88
N GLY A 57 14.50 12.98 -5.83
CA GLY A 57 14.30 12.43 -7.17
C GLY A 57 13.28 11.29 -7.27
N ILE A 58 12.60 10.92 -6.18
CA ILE A 58 11.51 9.94 -6.20
C ILE A 58 10.20 10.63 -6.55
N ARG A 59 9.40 9.96 -7.38
CA ARG A 59 8.03 10.38 -7.69
C ARG A 59 7.02 9.30 -7.32
N GLU A 60 7.42 8.03 -7.40
CA GLU A 60 6.55 6.89 -7.11
C GLU A 60 7.24 5.83 -6.24
N ILE A 61 6.44 5.17 -5.40
CA ILE A 61 6.79 3.92 -4.70
C ILE A 61 5.93 2.81 -5.31
N GLY A 62 6.58 1.73 -5.76
CA GLY A 62 5.87 0.55 -6.24
C GLY A 62 5.11 -0.15 -5.12
N LEU A 63 3.90 -0.64 -5.41
CA LEU A 63 3.10 -1.44 -4.50
C LEU A 63 2.78 -2.78 -5.16
N TYR A 64 3.54 -3.81 -4.78
CA TYR A 64 3.44 -5.18 -5.27
C TYR A 64 2.66 -6.04 -4.27
N CYS A 65 1.35 -6.15 -4.46
CA CYS A 65 0.48 -6.88 -3.55
C CYS A 65 -0.81 -7.35 -4.22
N GLN A 66 -1.45 -8.35 -3.62
CA GLN A 66 -2.81 -8.74 -3.98
C GLN A 66 -3.84 -7.83 -3.29
N PRO A 67 -5.08 -7.73 -3.78
CA PRO A 67 -6.18 -7.14 -3.03
C PRO A 67 -6.30 -7.79 -1.65
N GLY A 68 -6.43 -6.97 -0.61
CA GLY A 68 -6.46 -7.45 0.76
C GLY A 68 -6.88 -6.38 1.75
N ILE A 69 -7.12 -6.80 2.99
CA ILE A 69 -7.58 -5.90 4.08
C ILE A 69 -6.63 -4.73 4.33
N ASN A 70 -5.32 -4.91 4.10
CA ASN A 70 -4.29 -3.90 4.31
C ASN A 70 -4.10 -2.93 3.14
N LEU A 71 -4.62 -3.24 1.95
CA LEU A 71 -4.35 -2.47 0.73
C LEU A 71 -4.69 -0.97 0.89
N PRO A 72 -5.85 -0.57 1.46
CA PRO A 72 -6.16 0.84 1.67
C PRO A 72 -5.14 1.53 2.59
N SER A 73 -4.69 0.86 3.65
CA SER A 73 -3.69 1.39 4.57
C SER A 73 -2.33 1.60 3.88
N TRP A 74 -1.92 0.67 3.00
CA TRP A 74 -0.65 0.79 2.26
C TRP A 74 -0.68 1.93 1.25
N ILE A 75 -1.78 2.08 0.50
CA ILE A 75 -1.96 3.21 -0.41
C ILE A 75 -1.89 4.53 0.38
N LEU A 76 -2.63 4.63 1.49
CA LEU A 76 -2.64 5.85 2.30
C LEU A 76 -1.28 6.13 2.96
N GLY A 77 -0.54 5.10 3.36
CA GLY A 77 0.81 5.27 3.92
C GLY A 77 1.80 5.83 2.89
N ILE A 78 1.74 5.37 1.65
CA ILE A 78 2.55 5.96 0.55
C ILE A 78 2.10 7.40 0.27
N LEU A 79 0.79 7.67 0.22
CA LEU A 79 0.29 9.02 -0.07
C LEU A 79 0.57 10.04 1.05
N GLN A 80 0.98 9.59 2.24
CA GLN A 80 1.40 10.46 3.35
C GLN A 80 2.88 10.88 3.25
N VAL A 81 3.66 10.28 2.36
CA VAL A 81 5.02 10.69 2.04
C VAL A 81 5.03 11.41 0.67
N PRO A 82 6.11 12.11 0.25
CA PRO A 82 6.09 12.85 -1.01
C PRO A 82 6.28 11.92 -2.23
N ALA A 83 5.43 10.90 -2.34
CA ALA A 83 5.42 9.92 -3.41
C ALA A 83 3.98 9.51 -3.77
N ALA A 84 3.76 9.20 -5.05
CA ALA A 84 2.58 8.47 -5.48
C ALA A 84 2.79 6.96 -5.31
N TYR A 85 1.71 6.18 -5.24
CA TYR A 85 1.81 4.73 -5.35
C TYR A 85 1.72 4.30 -6.82
N ALA A 86 2.57 3.35 -7.21
CA ALA A 86 2.52 2.71 -8.52
C ALA A 86 2.09 1.24 -8.34
N PRO A 87 0.85 0.86 -8.72
CA PRO A 87 0.38 -0.51 -8.54
C PRO A 87 1.14 -1.48 -9.44
N ILE A 88 1.61 -2.59 -8.86
CA ILE A 88 2.25 -3.68 -9.60
C ILE A 88 1.49 -4.96 -9.29
N ASP A 89 0.86 -5.51 -10.32
CA ASP A 89 0.07 -6.73 -10.22
C ASP A 89 0.97 -7.97 -10.11
N PRO A 90 0.88 -8.75 -9.01
CA PRO A 90 1.65 -9.98 -8.86
C PRO A 90 1.32 -11.08 -9.86
N ASP A 91 0.13 -11.07 -10.45
CA ASP A 91 -0.32 -12.07 -11.42
C ASP A 91 0.04 -11.70 -12.87
N SER A 92 0.56 -10.49 -13.07
CA SER A 92 1.04 -10.04 -14.38
C SER A 92 2.32 -10.79 -14.79
N PRO A 93 2.53 -11.04 -16.10
CA PRO A 93 3.76 -11.67 -16.57
C PRO A 93 5.01 -10.92 -16.07
N PRO A 94 6.07 -11.61 -15.59
CA PRO A 94 7.25 -10.95 -15.03
C PRO A 94 7.92 -9.93 -15.96
N SER A 95 7.86 -10.16 -17.27
CA SER A 95 8.36 -9.24 -18.30
C SER A 95 7.59 -7.92 -18.33
N LEU A 96 6.27 -7.96 -18.11
CA LEU A 96 5.41 -6.77 -18.06
C LEU A 96 5.68 -5.98 -16.77
N SER A 97 5.74 -6.66 -15.63
CA SER A 97 6.06 -6.03 -14.34
C SER A 97 7.45 -5.39 -14.37
N THR A 98 8.44 -6.08 -14.95
CA THR A 98 9.80 -5.54 -15.14
C THR A 98 9.79 -4.32 -16.07
N HIS A 99 9.05 -4.38 -17.18
CA HIS A 99 8.94 -3.25 -18.11
C HIS A 99 8.30 -2.04 -17.43
N PHE A 100 7.22 -2.25 -16.66
CA PHE A 100 6.55 -1.21 -15.89
C PHE A 100 7.48 -0.56 -14.86
N MET A 101 8.15 -1.37 -14.02
CA MET A 101 9.09 -0.88 -13.02
C MET A 101 10.20 -0.02 -13.63
N LYS A 102 10.76 -0.45 -14.77
CA LYS A 102 11.77 0.31 -15.52
C LYS A 102 11.22 1.60 -16.09
N LYS A 103 10.02 1.56 -16.68
CA LYS A 103 9.37 2.73 -17.29
C LYS A 103 9.02 3.79 -16.26
N CYS A 104 8.61 3.38 -15.06
CA CYS A 104 8.33 4.26 -13.93
C CYS A 104 9.60 4.64 -13.14
N ASN A 105 10.78 4.10 -13.50
CA ASN A 105 12.03 4.34 -12.79
C ASN A 105 11.91 4.13 -11.26
N LEU A 106 11.23 3.04 -10.86
CA LEU A 106 10.94 2.79 -9.45
C LEU A 106 12.23 2.49 -8.68
N LYS A 107 12.52 3.31 -7.66
CA LYS A 107 13.65 3.12 -6.73
C LYS A 107 13.29 2.22 -5.55
N TYR A 108 12.04 2.30 -5.08
CA TYR A 108 11.52 1.48 -3.98
C TYR A 108 10.24 0.77 -4.38
N ILE A 109 10.07 -0.46 -3.90
CA ILE A 109 8.87 -1.27 -4.06
C ILE A 109 8.51 -1.87 -2.71
N LEU A 110 7.30 -1.60 -2.24
CA LEU A 110 6.68 -2.32 -1.14
C LEU A 110 6.12 -3.64 -1.67
N VAL A 111 6.56 -4.74 -1.07
CA VAL A 111 6.16 -6.10 -1.47
C VAL A 111 5.39 -6.73 -0.33
N GLU A 112 4.16 -7.18 -0.60
CA GLU A 112 3.42 -7.97 0.36
C GLU A 112 4.18 -9.27 0.67
N LYS A 113 4.36 -9.57 1.96
CA LYS A 113 5.16 -10.72 2.40
C LYS A 113 4.77 -12.05 1.74
N LYS A 114 3.47 -12.28 1.49
CA LYS A 114 2.95 -13.49 0.82
C LYS A 114 3.49 -13.66 -0.61
N GLN A 115 3.89 -12.56 -1.25
CA GLN A 115 4.45 -12.55 -2.59
C GLN A 115 5.97 -12.82 -2.63
N ILE A 116 6.64 -12.79 -1.47
CA ILE A 116 8.05 -13.14 -1.37
C ILE A 116 8.16 -14.67 -1.43
N ASN A 117 8.26 -15.20 -2.65
CA ASN A 117 8.68 -16.57 -2.86
C ASN A 117 10.22 -16.60 -2.83
N VAL A 118 10.81 -17.41 -1.96
CA VAL A 118 12.27 -17.44 -1.67
C VAL A 118 13.13 -17.85 -2.88
N SER A 119 12.52 -18.12 -4.04
CA SER A 119 13.18 -18.55 -5.27
C SER A 119 13.57 -17.42 -6.24
N LEU A 120 13.26 -16.15 -5.94
CA LEU A 120 13.45 -15.01 -6.87
C LEU A 120 14.52 -14.00 -6.43
N CYS A 121 15.31 -14.31 -5.40
CA CYS A 121 16.56 -13.59 -5.12
C CYS A 121 17.71 -14.27 -5.86
N VAL A 122 17.94 -13.87 -7.12
CA VAL A 122 19.22 -14.10 -7.83
C VAL A 122 19.66 -12.80 -8.46
#